data_AF-A0A517DQQ8-F1
#
_entry.id   AF-A0A517DQQ8-F1
#
_cell.length_a   1.000
_cell.length_b   1.000
_cell.length_c   1.000
_cell.angle_alpha   90.00
_cell.angle_beta   90.00
_cell.angle_gamma   90.00
#
_symmetry.space_group_name_H-M   'P 1'
#
loop_
_entity.id
_entity.type
_entity.pdbx_description
1 polymer ?
#
loop_
_entity_poly.entity_id
_entity_poly.type
_entity_poly.pdbx_seq_one_letter_code
_entity_poly.pdbx_strand_id
1 'polypeptide(L)'
;MPFGPYTMLLDFCIVAGLLFVGQLLRAKLRIIQNLYLPASVIAGVLGILLGSQFLNILPFSNNIGSYPYMLVVVLFATLFLGNEKMDSPKKVVSEVGDTFSYSMIAEIGQFGIALLFGILVFKQFFPDLHHAFALMLPAGWAGGYGYATAIGGVLQNYGFKDALTVGFTMATAGMLSGIFGGLLFINIATRLGITRFVKAMAKLPESMKTGLIPPEERKPIGMGTVSSGCIDPLAWHLVLVLIAAACGYYSNQYFKVIMPKYDVPMMCLSMLAGVLLQLLLNRMNLGQYVDKQVTTRIGSCVTDFMVCFGIASIKISIVAQYAVPLILLCILGFVWCGGFLWFLGPRMFHNYWFERALFCWGWATGVVATGVTLLRIIDPEFRSKALQDYGLAYIFIAVVEIFLVSLTPVFVGLGYVGETAAVLIGVSLFIFVLSIKAGYWYNPNRTELRPGEEKINM
;
A
#
# COMPACT_ATOMS: atom_id res chain seq x y z
N MET A 1 15.15 -3.71 -31.05
CA MET A 1 16.42 -4.22 -30.48
C MET A 1 16.10 -5.41 -29.59
N PRO A 2 16.94 -6.47 -29.57
CA PRO A 2 16.80 -7.52 -28.55
C PRO A 2 16.90 -6.89 -27.16
N PHE A 3 16.18 -7.48 -26.19
CA PHE A 3 16.22 -6.98 -24.83
C PHE A 3 17.63 -7.10 -24.26
N GLY A 4 18.13 -6.03 -23.65
CA GLY A 4 19.45 -5.99 -23.02
C GLY A 4 19.62 -4.77 -22.13
N PRO A 5 20.85 -4.54 -21.62
CA PRO A 5 21.13 -3.45 -20.67
C PRO A 5 20.72 -2.07 -21.19
N TYR A 6 20.97 -1.78 -22.47
CA TYR A 6 20.60 -0.50 -23.08
C TYR A 6 19.09 -0.30 -23.20
N THR A 7 18.32 -1.34 -23.55
CA THR A 7 16.86 -1.22 -23.63
C THR A 7 16.25 -1.01 -22.25
N MET A 8 16.78 -1.70 -21.23
CA MET A 8 16.38 -1.47 -19.85
C MET A 8 16.71 -0.04 -19.42
N LEU A 9 17.94 0.44 -19.66
CA LEU A 9 18.32 1.80 -19.34
C LEU A 9 17.39 2.83 -19.99
N LEU A 10 17.09 2.66 -21.29
CA LEU A 10 16.18 3.55 -22.02
C LEU A 10 14.77 3.57 -21.41
N ASP A 11 14.20 2.42 -21.05
CA ASP A 11 12.88 2.37 -20.41
C ASP A 11 12.88 3.14 -19.07
N PHE A 12 13.93 2.98 -18.25
CA PHE A 12 14.08 3.74 -17.01
C PHE A 12 14.30 5.24 -17.26
N CYS A 13 15.05 5.63 -18.30
CA CYS A 13 15.22 7.03 -18.68
C CYS A 13 13.89 7.66 -19.14
N ILE A 14 13.07 6.94 -19.91
CA ILE A 14 11.74 7.41 -20.32
C ILE A 14 10.86 7.63 -19.08
N VAL A 15 10.79 6.65 -18.17
CA VAL A 15 10.03 6.79 -16.93
C VAL A 15 10.56 7.93 -16.05
N ALA A 16 11.87 8.11 -15.93
CA ALA A 16 12.45 9.24 -15.21
C ALA A 16 12.03 10.60 -15.81
N GLY A 17 12.00 10.71 -17.14
CA GLY A 17 11.47 11.88 -17.84
C GLY A 17 9.98 12.11 -17.57
N LEU A 18 9.16 11.04 -17.57
CA LEU A 18 7.74 11.12 -17.25
C LEU A 18 7.50 11.50 -15.79
N LEU A 19 8.30 11.01 -14.85
CA LEU A 19 8.24 11.38 -13.42
C LEU A 19 8.54 12.87 -13.25
N PHE A 20 9.57 13.38 -13.93
CA PHE A 20 9.89 14.79 -13.94
C PHE A 20 8.72 15.63 -14.47
N VAL A 21 8.15 15.26 -15.63
CA VAL A 21 6.99 15.95 -16.20
C VAL A 21 5.79 15.86 -15.28
N GLY A 22 5.49 14.70 -14.72
CA GLY A 22 4.40 14.50 -13.76
C GLY A 22 4.52 15.38 -12.53
N GLN A 23 5.74 15.53 -11.98
CA GLN A 23 6.00 16.42 -10.87
C GLN A 23 5.86 17.90 -11.26
N LEU A 24 6.31 18.31 -12.46
CA LEU A 24 6.11 19.67 -12.96
C LEU A 24 4.62 20.01 -13.15
N LEU A 25 3.86 19.08 -13.73
CA LEU A 25 2.42 19.22 -13.92
C LEU A 25 1.70 19.37 -12.58
N ARG A 26 2.04 18.54 -11.59
CA ARG A 26 1.54 18.69 -10.21
C ARG A 26 1.93 20.03 -9.59
N ALA A 27 3.15 20.50 -9.82
CA ALA A 27 3.61 21.77 -9.24
C ALA A 27 2.98 23.01 -9.88
N LYS A 28 2.61 22.97 -11.17
CA LYS A 28 2.18 24.17 -11.93
C LYS A 28 0.70 24.20 -12.28
N LEU A 29 0.04 23.06 -12.50
CA LEU A 29 -1.35 23.01 -12.96
C LEU A 29 -2.32 22.82 -11.78
N ARG A 30 -3.15 23.84 -11.53
CA ARG A 30 -4.17 23.83 -10.47
C ARG A 30 -5.17 22.67 -10.58
N ILE A 31 -5.52 22.26 -11.80
CA ILE A 31 -6.44 21.15 -12.02
C ILE A 31 -5.88 19.87 -11.41
N ILE A 32 -4.59 19.60 -11.62
CA ILE A 32 -3.92 18.39 -11.12
C ILE A 32 -3.68 18.46 -9.62
N GLN A 33 -3.34 19.64 -9.09
CA GLN A 33 -3.18 19.87 -7.65
C GLN A 33 -4.43 19.49 -6.85
N ASN A 34 -5.61 19.76 -7.43
CA ASN A 34 -6.90 19.45 -6.82
C ASN A 34 -7.28 17.96 -6.88
N LEU A 35 -6.55 17.14 -7.66
CA LEU A 35 -6.74 15.69 -7.69
C LEU A 35 -5.90 14.96 -6.64
N TYR A 36 -4.91 15.64 -6.04
CA TYR A 36 -4.02 15.09 -5.01
C TYR A 36 -3.25 13.82 -5.41
N LEU A 37 -3.10 13.58 -6.71
CA LEU A 37 -2.42 12.40 -7.23
C LEU A 37 -0.90 12.49 -7.03
N PRO A 38 -0.22 11.39 -6.66
CA PRO A 38 1.24 11.32 -6.68
C PRO A 38 1.82 11.57 -8.08
N ALA A 39 3.04 12.09 -8.14
CA ALA A 39 3.73 12.34 -9.41
C ALA A 39 3.95 11.05 -10.22
N SER A 40 4.22 9.93 -9.56
CA SER A 40 4.35 8.60 -10.17
C SER A 40 3.07 8.11 -10.84
N VAL A 41 1.90 8.45 -10.30
CA VAL A 41 0.62 8.12 -10.94
C VAL A 41 0.40 8.97 -12.17
N ILE A 42 0.64 10.29 -12.08
CA ILE A 42 0.53 11.21 -13.22
C ILE A 42 1.48 10.76 -14.34
N ALA A 43 2.72 10.43 -13.99
CA ALA A 43 3.73 9.91 -14.92
C ALA A 43 3.29 8.61 -15.58
N GLY A 44 2.71 7.68 -14.81
CA GLY A 44 2.16 6.43 -15.34
C GLY A 44 1.02 6.66 -16.33
N VAL A 45 0.08 7.56 -16.02
CA VAL A 45 -1.01 7.94 -16.93
C VAL A 45 -0.47 8.56 -18.22
N LEU A 46 0.54 9.43 -18.13
CA LEU A 46 1.24 9.94 -19.31
C LEU A 46 1.93 8.81 -20.09
N GLY A 47 2.51 7.83 -19.41
CA GLY A 47 3.11 6.65 -20.02
C GLY A 47 2.11 5.82 -20.83
N ILE A 48 0.88 5.64 -20.33
CA ILE A 48 -0.20 5.02 -21.11
C ILE A 48 -0.57 5.88 -22.32
N LEU A 49 -0.86 7.17 -22.12
CA LEU A 49 -1.38 8.07 -23.16
C LEU A 49 -0.36 8.29 -24.30
N LEU A 50 0.91 8.44 -23.94
CA LEU A 50 2.00 8.65 -24.90
C LEU A 50 2.60 7.33 -25.41
N GLY A 51 2.31 6.21 -24.73
CA GLY A 51 2.76 4.87 -25.09
C GLY A 51 1.92 4.21 -26.18
N SER A 52 2.21 2.93 -26.44
CA SER A 52 1.64 2.16 -27.56
C SER A 52 0.14 1.93 -27.50
N GLN A 53 -0.50 2.15 -26.36
CA GLN A 53 -1.95 2.01 -26.20
C GLN A 53 -2.74 3.14 -26.87
N PHE A 54 -2.12 4.31 -27.08
CA PHE A 54 -2.79 5.50 -27.61
C PHE A 54 -1.95 6.20 -28.68
N LEU A 55 -1.03 7.09 -28.30
CA LEU A 55 -0.31 7.94 -29.26
C LEU A 55 0.93 7.26 -29.86
N ASN A 56 1.45 6.22 -29.21
CA ASN A 56 2.61 5.43 -29.65
C ASN A 56 3.86 6.27 -29.97
N ILE A 57 4.14 7.29 -29.14
CA ILE A 57 5.27 8.21 -29.28
C ILE A 57 6.46 7.73 -28.45
N LEU A 58 6.21 7.14 -27.27
CA LEU A 58 7.26 6.64 -26.38
C LEU A 58 7.78 5.28 -26.85
N PRO A 59 9.09 5.14 -27.11
CA PRO A 59 9.68 3.90 -27.60
C PRO A 59 9.95 2.91 -26.46
N PHE A 60 8.93 2.58 -25.67
CA PHE A 60 9.04 1.57 -24.62
C PHE A 60 9.37 0.19 -25.19
N SER A 61 10.18 -0.58 -24.48
CA SER A 61 10.38 -1.99 -24.82
C SER A 61 9.14 -2.83 -24.52
N ASN A 62 9.06 -4.02 -25.13
CA ASN A 62 8.00 -4.99 -24.82
C ASN A 62 8.08 -5.57 -23.40
N ASN A 63 9.11 -5.23 -22.62
CA ASN A 63 9.36 -5.78 -21.28
C ASN A 63 8.97 -4.85 -20.14
N ILE A 64 8.41 -3.66 -20.41
CA ILE A 64 8.02 -2.71 -19.36
C ILE A 64 7.09 -3.30 -18.29
N GLY A 65 6.27 -4.29 -18.67
CA GLY A 65 5.37 -4.98 -17.73
C GLY A 65 6.07 -5.92 -16.75
N SER A 66 7.34 -6.26 -16.95
CA SER A 66 8.11 -7.11 -16.04
C SER A 66 8.82 -6.33 -14.93
N TYR A 67 9.09 -5.03 -15.15
CA TYR A 67 9.81 -4.20 -14.18
C TYR A 67 9.10 -3.98 -12.85
N PRO A 68 7.76 -3.84 -12.78
CA PRO A 68 7.10 -3.70 -11.49
C PRO A 68 7.46 -4.84 -10.55
N TYR A 69 7.40 -6.10 -11.01
CA TYR A 69 7.72 -7.26 -10.19
C TYR A 69 9.20 -7.30 -9.79
N MET A 70 10.11 -6.92 -10.68
CA MET A 70 11.52 -6.76 -10.30
C MET A 70 11.70 -5.71 -9.20
N LEU A 71 11.02 -4.56 -9.32
CA LEU A 71 11.12 -3.46 -8.37
C LEU A 71 10.44 -3.78 -7.03
N VAL A 72 9.34 -4.54 -7.01
CA VAL A 72 8.70 -4.93 -5.74
C VAL A 72 9.62 -5.84 -4.91
N VAL A 73 10.43 -6.68 -5.55
CA VAL A 73 11.44 -7.51 -4.86
C VAL A 73 12.47 -6.63 -4.15
N VAL A 74 12.93 -5.57 -4.83
CA VAL A 74 13.87 -4.59 -4.24
C VAL A 74 13.19 -3.78 -3.13
N LEU A 75 11.94 -3.35 -3.32
CA LEU A 75 11.15 -2.65 -2.30
C LEU A 75 11.04 -3.49 -1.02
N PHE A 76 10.69 -4.76 -1.14
CA PHE A 76 10.52 -5.66 0.00
C PHE A 76 11.82 -5.91 0.76
N ALA A 77 12.97 -5.90 0.07
CA ALA A 77 14.28 -5.96 0.71
C ALA A 77 14.56 -4.76 1.64
N THR A 78 13.93 -3.60 1.42
CA THR A 78 14.13 -2.40 2.25
C THR A 78 13.32 -2.40 3.55
N LEU A 79 12.27 -3.22 3.65
CA LEU A 79 11.23 -3.05 4.69
C LEU A 79 11.75 -3.19 6.13
N PHE A 80 12.71 -4.09 6.37
CA PHE A 80 13.23 -4.37 7.71
C PHE A 80 14.65 -3.90 7.97
N LEU A 81 15.38 -3.47 6.94
CA LEU A 81 16.71 -2.90 7.11
C LEU A 81 16.61 -1.57 7.89
N GLY A 82 17.56 -1.36 8.81
CA GLY A 82 17.63 -0.19 9.68
C GLY A 82 16.60 -0.14 10.81
N ASN A 83 15.72 -1.13 10.94
CA ASN A 83 14.79 -1.16 12.07
C ASN A 83 15.54 -1.41 13.39
N GLU A 84 15.36 -0.52 14.35
CA GLU A 84 15.73 -0.77 15.74
C GLU A 84 14.68 -1.63 16.45
N LYS A 85 15.01 -2.08 17.67
CA LYS A 85 14.26 -3.05 18.47
C LYS A 85 12.74 -2.89 18.35
N MET A 86 12.03 -3.98 18.06
CA MET A 86 10.57 -4.04 18.13
C MET A 86 10.11 -3.73 19.56
N ASP A 87 9.15 -2.81 19.70
CA ASP A 87 8.43 -2.60 20.95
C ASP A 87 7.72 -3.89 21.39
N SER A 88 7.54 -4.07 22.71
CA SER A 88 6.91 -5.29 23.22
C SER A 88 5.43 -5.38 22.79
N PRO A 89 4.91 -6.58 22.42
CA PRO A 89 3.51 -6.76 22.03
C PRO A 89 2.51 -6.28 23.09
N LYS A 90 2.88 -6.41 24.37
CA LYS A 90 2.06 -5.94 25.50
C LYS A 90 1.83 -4.42 25.45
N LYS A 91 2.88 -3.65 25.12
CA LYS A 91 2.82 -2.20 25.01
C LYS A 91 1.89 -1.75 23.88
N VAL A 92 1.95 -2.41 22.73
CA VAL A 92 1.07 -2.10 21.59
C VAL A 92 -0.39 -2.40 21.92
N VAL A 93 -0.68 -3.55 22.53
CA VAL A 93 -2.06 -3.89 22.92
C VAL A 93 -2.60 -2.94 23.99
N SER A 94 -1.78 -2.51 24.95
CA SER A 94 -2.21 -1.58 25.99
C SER A 94 -2.42 -0.15 25.50
N GLU A 95 -1.64 0.30 24.51
CA GLU A 95 -1.66 1.70 24.05
C GLU A 95 -2.57 1.91 22.83
N VAL A 96 -2.60 0.97 21.89
CA VAL A 96 -3.23 1.15 20.56
C VAL A 96 -4.04 -0.07 20.12
N GLY A 97 -4.54 -0.87 21.08
CA GLY A 97 -5.25 -2.12 20.81
C GLY A 97 -6.53 -1.96 19.97
N ASP A 98 -7.22 -0.83 20.07
CA ASP A 98 -8.40 -0.52 19.23
C ASP A 98 -8.01 -0.27 17.77
N THR A 99 -6.95 0.49 17.54
CA THR A 99 -6.39 0.84 16.23
C THR A 99 -5.79 -0.38 15.55
N PHE A 100 -5.05 -1.20 16.30
CA PHE A 100 -4.54 -2.48 15.81
C PHE A 100 -5.69 -3.40 15.40
N SER A 101 -6.67 -3.61 16.28
CA SER A 101 -7.79 -4.50 16.00
C SER A 101 -8.61 -4.03 14.80
N TYR A 102 -8.97 -2.75 14.75
CA TYR A 102 -9.73 -2.17 13.65
C TYR A 102 -9.02 -2.38 12.32
N SER A 103 -7.71 -2.10 12.25
CA SER A 103 -6.91 -2.22 11.03
C SER A 103 -6.82 -3.67 10.56
N MET A 104 -6.60 -4.61 11.49
CA MET A 104 -6.53 -6.04 11.16
C MET A 104 -7.87 -6.61 10.69
N ILE A 105 -8.98 -6.22 11.33
CA ILE A 105 -10.32 -6.64 10.90
C ILE A 105 -10.60 -6.08 9.50
N ALA A 106 -10.24 -4.82 9.26
CA ALA A 106 -10.44 -4.15 7.97
C ALA A 106 -9.70 -4.85 6.84
N GLU A 107 -8.40 -5.08 7.01
CA GLU A 107 -7.54 -5.67 5.97
C GLU A 107 -7.83 -7.17 5.76
N ILE A 108 -7.72 -7.99 6.81
CA ILE A 108 -7.97 -9.45 6.69
C ILE A 108 -9.40 -9.69 6.21
N GLY A 109 -10.34 -8.89 6.72
CA GLY A 109 -11.73 -8.95 6.29
C GLY A 109 -11.92 -8.53 4.84
N GLN A 110 -11.19 -7.54 4.32
CA GLN A 110 -11.23 -7.14 2.90
C GLN A 110 -10.72 -8.28 1.99
N PHE A 111 -9.69 -9.01 2.40
CA PHE A 111 -9.27 -10.22 1.69
C PHE A 111 -10.34 -11.31 1.73
N GLY A 112 -10.87 -11.60 2.91
CA GLY A 112 -11.88 -12.63 3.11
C GLY A 112 -13.17 -12.36 2.31
N ILE A 113 -13.71 -11.13 2.40
CA ILE A 113 -14.96 -10.75 1.72
C ILE A 113 -14.79 -10.73 0.20
N ALA A 114 -13.61 -10.34 -0.31
CA ALA A 114 -13.34 -10.36 -1.73
C ALA A 114 -13.36 -11.79 -2.27
N LEU A 115 -12.69 -12.74 -1.59
CA LEU A 115 -12.72 -14.15 -1.99
C LEU A 115 -14.13 -14.75 -1.88
N LEU A 116 -14.87 -14.44 -0.80
CA LEU A 116 -16.26 -14.86 -0.65
C LEU A 116 -17.14 -14.32 -1.79
N PHE A 117 -16.96 -13.05 -2.17
CA PHE A 117 -17.65 -12.46 -3.31
C PHE A 117 -17.29 -13.17 -4.63
N GLY A 118 -16.02 -13.54 -4.81
CA GLY A 118 -15.59 -14.36 -5.95
C GLY A 118 -16.33 -15.69 -6.02
N ILE A 119 -16.54 -16.35 -4.89
CA ILE A 119 -17.26 -17.64 -4.79
C ILE A 119 -18.75 -17.47 -5.07
N LEU A 120 -19.39 -16.45 -4.48
CA LEU A 120 -20.85 -16.28 -4.53
C LEU A 120 -21.33 -15.61 -5.82
N VAL A 121 -20.53 -14.69 -6.38
CA VAL A 121 -20.94 -13.87 -7.52
C VAL A 121 -20.16 -14.27 -8.78
N PHE A 122 -18.83 -14.19 -8.77
CA PHE A 122 -18.07 -14.44 -10.00
C PHE A 122 -18.17 -15.88 -10.48
N LYS A 123 -18.11 -16.87 -9.59
CA LYS A 123 -18.31 -18.27 -9.99
C LYS A 123 -19.65 -18.52 -10.68
N GLN A 124 -20.70 -17.78 -10.31
CA GLN A 124 -22.05 -17.97 -10.85
C GLN A 124 -22.30 -17.17 -12.14
N PHE A 125 -21.89 -15.91 -12.17
CA PHE A 125 -22.21 -14.98 -13.25
C PHE A 125 -21.08 -14.80 -14.27
N PHE A 126 -19.85 -15.19 -13.91
CA PHE A 126 -18.66 -15.04 -14.73
C PHE A 126 -17.75 -16.28 -14.60
N PRO A 127 -18.23 -17.47 -14.99
CA PRO A 127 -17.52 -18.74 -14.76
C PRO A 127 -16.15 -18.82 -15.43
N ASP A 128 -15.92 -18.03 -16.49
CA ASP A 128 -14.65 -17.98 -17.22
C ASP A 128 -13.58 -17.09 -16.54
N LEU A 129 -13.96 -16.32 -15.50
CA LEU A 129 -12.98 -15.56 -14.73
C LEU A 129 -12.06 -16.50 -13.97
N HIS A 130 -10.78 -16.12 -13.89
CA HIS A 130 -9.84 -16.81 -13.04
C HIS A 130 -10.35 -16.81 -11.59
N HIS A 131 -10.31 -17.97 -10.91
CA HIS A 131 -10.85 -18.12 -9.55
C HIS A 131 -10.19 -17.17 -8.52
N ALA A 132 -8.96 -16.72 -8.79
CA ALA A 132 -8.23 -15.73 -8.01
C ALA A 132 -8.58 -14.26 -8.33
N PHE A 133 -9.47 -13.98 -9.29
CA PHE A 133 -9.74 -12.62 -9.78
C PHE A 133 -10.14 -11.66 -8.66
N ALA A 134 -11.01 -12.12 -7.75
CA ALA A 134 -11.49 -11.28 -6.66
C ALA A 134 -10.39 -10.87 -5.65
N LEU A 135 -9.31 -11.65 -5.54
CA LEU A 135 -8.15 -11.32 -4.71
C LEU A 135 -7.46 -10.02 -5.17
N MET A 136 -7.70 -9.56 -6.39
CA MET A 136 -7.16 -8.31 -6.90
C MET A 136 -7.78 -7.06 -6.29
N LEU A 137 -8.94 -7.17 -5.64
CA LEU A 137 -9.50 -6.07 -4.85
C LEU A 137 -8.58 -5.65 -3.70
N PRO A 138 -8.35 -6.48 -2.67
CA PRO A 138 -7.48 -6.12 -1.56
C PRO A 138 -6.02 -5.92 -1.99
N ALA A 139 -5.56 -6.63 -3.05
CA ALA A 139 -4.23 -6.44 -3.58
C ALA A 139 -4.02 -5.04 -4.17
N GLY A 140 -4.98 -4.51 -4.92
CA GLY A 140 -4.90 -3.15 -5.44
C GLY A 140 -5.23 -2.09 -4.39
N TRP A 141 -6.19 -2.37 -3.50
CA TRP A 141 -6.71 -1.37 -2.57
C TRP A 141 -5.79 -1.19 -1.38
N ALA A 142 -5.98 -1.89 -0.26
CA ALA A 142 -5.17 -1.72 0.96
C ALA A 142 -3.65 -1.80 0.69
N GLY A 143 -3.26 -2.66 -0.26
CA GLY A 143 -1.86 -2.88 -0.59
C GLY A 143 -1.28 -2.05 -1.72
N GLY A 144 -2.10 -1.24 -2.41
CA GLY A 144 -1.67 -0.40 -3.52
C GLY A 144 -0.93 -1.16 -4.64
N TYR A 145 -0.03 -0.46 -5.32
CA TYR A 145 0.79 -1.07 -6.38
C TYR A 145 1.76 -2.11 -5.85
N GLY A 146 2.17 -2.03 -4.57
CA GLY A 146 3.07 -3.01 -3.96
C GLY A 146 2.43 -4.40 -3.91
N TYR A 147 1.24 -4.52 -3.31
CA TYR A 147 0.56 -5.81 -3.24
C TYR A 147 0.01 -6.25 -4.59
N ALA A 148 -0.50 -5.33 -5.41
CA ALA A 148 -0.94 -5.65 -6.77
C ALA A 148 0.19 -6.31 -7.57
N THR A 149 1.41 -5.77 -7.47
CA THR A 149 2.59 -6.35 -8.11
C THR A 149 2.95 -7.71 -7.51
N ALA A 150 3.00 -7.76 -6.18
CA ALA A 150 3.36 -8.94 -5.41
C ALA A 150 2.46 -10.14 -5.70
N ILE A 151 1.18 -9.97 -5.38
CA ILE A 151 0.13 -10.98 -5.50
C ILE A 151 -0.09 -11.30 -6.99
N GLY A 152 -0.12 -10.28 -7.85
CA GLY A 152 -0.29 -10.47 -9.30
C GLY A 152 0.85 -11.27 -9.92
N GLY A 153 2.11 -10.99 -9.54
CA GLY A 153 3.28 -11.71 -10.02
C GLY A 153 3.27 -13.19 -9.62
N VAL A 154 2.85 -13.50 -8.39
CA VAL A 154 2.67 -14.89 -7.94
C VAL A 154 1.55 -15.57 -8.72
N LEU A 155 0.40 -14.93 -8.87
CA LEU A 155 -0.76 -15.51 -9.55
C LEU A 155 -0.53 -15.78 -11.05
N GLN A 156 0.40 -15.07 -11.70
CA GLN A 156 0.82 -15.38 -13.06
C GLN A 156 1.46 -16.79 -13.17
N ASN A 157 2.18 -17.23 -12.13
CA ASN A 157 2.73 -18.59 -12.06
C ASN A 157 1.63 -19.65 -11.89
N TYR A 158 0.45 -19.25 -11.40
CA TYR A 158 -0.74 -20.09 -11.24
C TYR A 158 -1.76 -19.92 -12.37
N GLY A 159 -1.36 -19.34 -13.52
CA GLY A 159 -2.17 -19.28 -14.73
C GLY A 159 -3.01 -18.01 -14.90
N PHE A 160 -3.02 -17.09 -13.93
CA PHE A 160 -3.73 -15.81 -14.07
C PHE A 160 -2.86 -14.78 -14.82
N LYS A 161 -2.75 -14.92 -16.14
CA LYS A 161 -1.86 -14.11 -16.99
C LYS A 161 -2.05 -12.60 -16.85
N ASP A 162 -3.29 -12.15 -16.68
CA ASP A 162 -3.66 -10.73 -16.62
C ASP A 162 -3.61 -10.14 -15.19
N ALA A 163 -3.19 -10.91 -14.18
CA ALA A 163 -3.28 -10.52 -12.78
C ALA A 163 -2.62 -9.16 -12.47
N LEU A 164 -1.45 -8.87 -13.06
CA LEU A 164 -0.79 -7.57 -12.88
C LEU A 164 -1.61 -6.41 -13.46
N THR A 165 -2.17 -6.57 -14.67
CA THR A 165 -3.01 -5.52 -15.28
C THR A 165 -4.27 -5.27 -14.46
N VAL A 166 -4.93 -6.34 -14.01
CA VAL A 166 -6.10 -6.25 -13.12
C VAL A 166 -5.71 -5.59 -11.79
N GLY A 167 -4.62 -6.02 -11.18
CA GLY A 167 -4.09 -5.46 -9.92
C GLY A 167 -3.76 -3.97 -10.01
N PHE A 168 -3.05 -3.52 -11.06
CA PHE A 168 -2.73 -2.09 -11.25
C PHE A 168 -3.97 -1.25 -11.52
N THR A 169 -4.96 -1.81 -12.22
CA THR A 169 -6.26 -1.17 -12.42
C THR A 169 -6.98 -1.00 -11.09
N MET A 170 -7.02 -2.06 -10.28
CA MET A 170 -7.60 -2.01 -8.93
C MET A 170 -6.84 -1.06 -8.00
N ALA A 171 -5.51 -0.95 -8.12
CA ALA A 171 -4.71 -0.01 -7.34
C ALA A 171 -4.99 1.45 -7.69
N THR A 172 -5.13 1.72 -8.98
CA THR A 172 -5.53 3.05 -9.47
C THR A 172 -6.94 3.38 -8.98
N ALA A 173 -7.90 2.46 -9.17
CA ALA A 173 -9.29 2.65 -8.77
C ALA A 173 -9.44 2.81 -7.25
N GLY A 174 -8.71 2.02 -6.46
CA GLY A 174 -8.65 2.13 -5.01
C GLY A 174 -8.15 3.50 -4.59
N MET A 175 -6.99 3.93 -5.05
CA MET A 175 -6.43 5.23 -4.68
C MET A 175 -7.39 6.39 -5.02
N LEU A 176 -8.02 6.37 -6.20
CA LEU A 176 -9.02 7.36 -6.59
C LEU A 176 -10.25 7.31 -5.67
N SER A 177 -10.72 6.10 -5.34
CA SER A 177 -11.83 5.90 -4.39
C SER A 177 -11.47 6.43 -3.01
N GLY A 178 -10.25 6.20 -2.54
CA GLY A 178 -9.74 6.68 -1.27
C GLY A 178 -9.73 8.20 -1.19
N ILE A 179 -9.15 8.88 -2.20
CA ILE A 179 -9.10 10.34 -2.25
C ILE A 179 -10.50 10.93 -2.39
N PHE A 180 -11.25 10.61 -3.44
CA PHE A 180 -12.54 11.25 -3.71
C PHE A 180 -13.62 10.82 -2.71
N GLY A 181 -13.67 9.54 -2.33
CA GLY A 181 -14.56 9.05 -1.29
C GLY A 181 -14.21 9.61 0.08
N GLY A 182 -12.92 9.77 0.39
CA GLY A 182 -12.47 10.44 1.62
C GLY A 182 -12.93 11.89 1.68
N LEU A 183 -12.76 12.66 0.60
CA LEU A 183 -13.25 14.04 0.48
C LEU A 183 -14.77 14.13 0.63
N LEU A 184 -15.51 13.19 0.04
CA LEU A 184 -16.96 13.07 0.21
C LEU A 184 -17.32 12.84 1.68
N PHE A 185 -16.66 11.90 2.34
CA PHE A 185 -16.92 11.58 3.75
C PHE A 185 -16.54 12.71 4.70
N ILE A 186 -15.45 13.43 4.43
CA ILE A 186 -15.09 14.67 5.15
C ILE A 186 -16.22 15.69 5.05
N ASN A 187 -16.72 15.96 3.83
CA ASN A 187 -17.81 16.94 3.63
C ASN A 187 -19.11 16.51 4.35
N ILE A 188 -19.41 15.21 4.38
CA ILE A 188 -20.55 14.70 5.15
C ILE A 188 -20.31 14.89 6.65
N ALA A 189 -19.14 14.51 7.16
CA ALA A 189 -18.81 14.58 8.58
C ALA A 189 -18.77 16.01 9.13
N THR A 190 -18.26 16.97 8.36
CA THR A 190 -18.25 18.39 8.76
C THR A 190 -19.68 18.94 8.87
N ARG A 191 -20.57 18.60 7.94
CA ARG A 191 -21.99 18.98 7.99
C ARG A 191 -22.74 18.35 9.16
N LEU A 192 -22.33 17.15 9.58
CA LEU A 192 -22.88 16.45 10.73
C LEU A 192 -22.24 16.87 12.07
N GLY A 193 -21.25 17.76 12.07
CA GLY A 193 -20.54 18.19 13.29
C GLY A 193 -19.72 17.09 13.96
N ILE A 194 -19.26 16.11 13.16
CA ILE A 194 -18.50 14.94 13.65
C ILE A 194 -17.00 15.26 13.81
N THR A 195 -16.44 16.07 12.91
CA THR A 195 -15.01 16.44 12.90
C THR A 195 -14.64 17.25 14.14
N ARG A 196 -13.50 16.95 14.76
CA ARG A 196 -13.09 17.62 16.01
C ARG A 196 -12.26 18.88 15.80
N PHE A 197 -11.34 18.88 14.85
CA PHE A 197 -10.38 19.99 14.70
C PHE A 197 -10.77 21.00 13.62
N VAL A 198 -11.79 20.69 12.80
CA VAL A 198 -12.22 21.56 11.69
C VAL A 198 -13.74 21.61 11.58
N LYS A 199 -14.31 22.79 11.26
CA LYS A 199 -15.74 22.98 10.95
C LYS A 199 -16.03 22.96 9.44
N ALA A 200 -15.00 23.21 8.63
CA ALA A 200 -15.05 23.16 7.18
C ALA A 200 -13.79 22.46 6.67
N MET A 201 -13.82 21.94 5.44
CA MET A 201 -12.65 21.31 4.82
C MET A 201 -11.48 22.30 4.82
N ALA A 202 -10.44 22.02 5.60
CA ALA A 202 -9.27 22.89 5.64
C ALA A 202 -8.56 22.87 4.29
N LYS A 203 -8.00 24.01 3.90
CA LYS A 203 -7.11 24.05 2.75
C LYS A 203 -5.83 23.31 3.12
N LEU A 204 -5.49 22.29 2.34
CA LEU A 204 -4.20 21.62 2.48
C LEU A 204 -3.04 22.61 2.27
N PRO A 205 -1.91 22.41 2.98
CA PRO A 205 -0.70 23.20 2.75
C PRO A 205 -0.28 23.16 1.28
N GLU A 206 0.24 24.28 0.76
CA GLU A 206 0.68 24.39 -0.64
C GLU A 206 1.77 23.36 -0.98
N SER A 207 2.63 23.00 -0.02
CA SER A 207 3.66 21.97 -0.18
C SER A 207 3.08 20.58 -0.45
N MET A 208 1.89 20.26 0.09
CA MET A 208 1.20 19.00 -0.20
C MET A 208 0.51 18.98 -1.57
N LYS A 209 -0.05 20.12 -2.00
CA LYS A 209 -0.69 20.24 -3.31
C LYS A 209 0.34 20.16 -4.43
N THR A 210 1.37 20.98 -4.34
CA THR A 210 2.41 21.13 -5.36
C THR A 210 3.47 20.01 -5.29
N GLY A 211 3.65 19.41 -4.11
CA GLY A 211 4.76 18.51 -3.82
C GLY A 211 6.11 19.22 -3.60
N LEU A 212 6.13 20.56 -3.55
CA LEU A 212 7.34 21.35 -3.35
C LEU A 212 7.42 21.88 -1.93
N ILE A 213 8.45 21.47 -1.19
CA ILE A 213 8.64 21.86 0.21
C ILE A 213 9.52 23.13 0.28
N PRO A 214 9.04 24.20 0.93
CA PRO A 214 9.81 25.43 1.07
C PRO A 214 11.05 25.21 1.96
N PRO A 215 12.14 25.98 1.79
CA PRO A 215 13.43 25.74 2.46
C PRO A 215 13.34 25.50 3.97
N GLU A 216 12.51 26.25 4.66
CA GLU A 216 12.30 26.24 6.12
C GLU A 216 11.60 24.98 6.65
N GLU A 217 10.84 24.28 5.81
CA GLU A 217 10.13 23.04 6.18
C GLU A 217 10.91 21.77 5.80
N ARG A 218 12.06 21.90 5.12
CA ARG A 218 12.84 20.76 4.62
C ARG A 218 13.46 19.98 5.77
N LYS A 219 13.33 18.66 5.70
CA LYS A 219 13.94 17.72 6.65
C LYS A 219 15.06 16.93 5.98
N PRO A 220 16.08 16.49 6.74
CA PRO A 220 17.07 15.54 6.23
C PRO A 220 16.40 14.29 5.64
N ILE A 221 16.96 13.76 4.55
CA ILE A 221 16.45 12.53 3.93
C ILE A 221 16.88 11.26 4.66
N GLY A 222 17.92 11.36 5.49
CA GLY A 222 18.51 10.33 6.34
C GLY A 222 19.92 10.73 6.78
N MET A 223 20.58 9.91 7.60
CA MET A 223 21.92 10.19 8.10
C MET A 223 23.00 9.45 7.29
N GLY A 224 24.12 10.14 7.03
CA GLY A 224 25.32 9.52 6.47
C GLY A 224 26.03 8.72 7.55
N THR A 225 25.84 7.40 7.58
CA THR A 225 26.36 6.53 8.64
C THR A 225 27.83 6.14 8.44
N VAL A 226 28.33 6.20 7.21
CA VAL A 226 29.69 5.81 6.85
C VAL A 226 30.45 6.98 6.23
N SER A 227 31.78 6.92 6.25
CA SER A 227 32.62 7.95 5.63
C SER A 227 32.57 7.83 4.10
N SER A 228 32.23 8.93 3.43
CA SER A 228 32.19 9.03 1.96
C SER A 228 33.57 8.82 1.31
N GLY A 229 34.67 8.96 2.06
CA GLY A 229 36.01 8.61 1.61
C GLY A 229 36.25 7.10 1.45
N CYS A 230 35.39 6.26 2.04
CA CYS A 230 35.45 4.80 1.89
C CYS A 230 34.37 4.30 0.92
N ILE A 231 33.11 4.64 1.19
CA ILE A 231 31.96 4.33 0.34
C ILE A 231 30.92 5.42 0.57
N ASP A 232 30.26 5.86 -0.51
CA ASP A 232 29.17 6.81 -0.38
C ASP A 232 28.06 6.23 0.53
N PRO A 233 27.51 7.00 1.49
CA PRO A 233 26.49 6.48 2.39
C PRO A 233 25.25 5.95 1.69
N LEU A 234 24.81 6.54 0.59
CA LEU A 234 23.68 6.01 -0.18
C LEU A 234 24.07 4.67 -0.82
N ALA A 235 25.29 4.57 -1.36
CA ALA A 235 25.81 3.33 -1.93
C ALA A 235 25.90 2.21 -0.88
N TRP A 236 26.33 2.52 0.36
CA TRP A 236 26.36 1.55 1.47
C TRP A 236 24.98 0.93 1.72
N HIS A 237 23.94 1.75 1.86
CA HIS A 237 22.59 1.24 2.08
C HIS A 237 22.04 0.51 0.85
N LEU A 238 22.35 0.98 -0.37
CA LEU A 238 21.96 0.32 -1.60
C LEU A 238 22.59 -1.08 -1.71
N VAL A 239 23.85 -1.24 -1.34
CA VAL A 239 24.53 -2.55 -1.30
C VAL A 239 23.78 -3.53 -0.39
N LEU A 240 23.37 -3.10 0.82
CA LEU A 240 22.63 -3.96 1.74
C LEU A 240 21.28 -4.40 1.15
N VAL A 241 20.56 -3.48 0.52
CA VAL A 241 19.29 -3.76 -0.16
C VAL A 241 19.48 -4.75 -1.32
N LEU A 242 20.51 -4.56 -2.14
CA LEU A 242 20.81 -5.44 -3.26
C LEU A 242 21.29 -6.82 -2.83
N ILE A 243 22.04 -6.93 -1.73
CA ILE A 243 22.41 -8.23 -1.12
C ILE A 243 21.14 -8.98 -0.70
N ALA A 244 20.23 -8.32 0.03
CA ALA A 244 18.97 -8.93 0.44
C ALA A 244 18.11 -9.35 -0.77
N ALA A 245 18.02 -8.50 -1.79
CA ALA A 245 17.34 -8.83 -3.04
C ALA A 245 17.95 -10.06 -3.73
N ALA A 246 19.28 -10.11 -3.87
CA ALA A 246 20.01 -11.23 -4.47
C ALA A 246 19.82 -12.53 -3.67
N CYS A 247 19.92 -12.47 -2.34
CA CYS A 247 19.62 -13.61 -1.48
C CYS A 247 18.20 -14.14 -1.70
N GLY A 248 17.21 -13.26 -1.82
CA GLY A 248 15.84 -13.67 -2.13
C GLY A 248 15.68 -14.31 -3.51
N TYR A 249 16.36 -13.77 -4.53
CA TYR A 249 16.41 -14.37 -5.87
C TYR A 249 16.99 -15.79 -5.83
N TYR A 250 18.18 -15.97 -5.28
CA TYR A 250 18.82 -17.29 -5.23
C TYR A 250 18.06 -18.28 -4.34
N SER A 251 17.46 -17.80 -3.24
CA SER A 251 16.59 -18.62 -2.41
C SER A 251 15.36 -19.09 -3.20
N ASN A 252 14.71 -18.22 -3.99
CA ASN A 252 13.57 -18.61 -4.81
C ASN A 252 13.96 -19.69 -5.82
N GLN A 253 15.11 -19.53 -6.48
CA GLN A 253 15.62 -20.53 -7.42
C GLN A 253 15.90 -21.87 -6.72
N TYR A 254 16.47 -21.84 -5.52
CA TYR A 254 16.71 -23.04 -4.72
C TYR A 254 15.40 -23.75 -4.30
N PHE A 255 14.41 -22.99 -3.82
CA PHE A 255 13.10 -23.55 -3.45
C PHE A 255 12.36 -24.15 -4.63
N LYS A 256 12.48 -23.59 -5.84
CA LYS A 256 11.90 -24.16 -7.05
C LYS A 256 12.45 -25.55 -7.39
N VAL A 257 13.70 -25.84 -7.03
CA VAL A 257 14.30 -27.16 -7.22
C VAL A 257 13.76 -28.17 -6.21
N ILE A 258 13.57 -27.76 -4.95
CA ILE A 258 13.20 -28.68 -3.85
C ILE A 258 11.69 -28.88 -3.76
N MET A 259 10.92 -27.83 -4.01
CA MET A 259 9.46 -27.80 -3.87
C MET A 259 8.81 -27.25 -5.14
N PRO A 260 8.95 -27.92 -6.30
CA PRO A 260 8.49 -27.40 -7.60
C PRO A 260 6.98 -27.11 -7.66
N LYS A 261 6.19 -27.71 -6.75
CA LYS A 261 4.74 -27.50 -6.64
C LYS A 261 4.36 -26.21 -5.91
N TYR A 262 5.25 -25.66 -5.07
CA TYR A 262 4.98 -24.50 -4.23
C TYR A 262 5.94 -23.37 -4.59
N ASP A 263 5.42 -22.30 -5.20
CA ASP A 263 6.24 -21.12 -5.46
C ASP A 263 6.38 -20.30 -4.18
N VAL A 264 7.60 -20.21 -3.64
CA VAL A 264 7.91 -19.35 -2.50
C VAL A 264 8.28 -17.97 -3.04
N PRO A 265 7.44 -16.93 -2.90
CA PRO A 265 7.61 -15.70 -3.67
C PRO A 265 8.94 -15.00 -3.39
N MET A 266 9.62 -14.56 -4.46
CA MET A 266 10.95 -13.96 -4.40
C MET A 266 11.02 -12.75 -3.46
N MET A 267 10.02 -11.87 -3.54
CA MET A 267 9.89 -10.70 -2.69
C MET A 267 9.86 -11.02 -1.18
N CYS A 268 9.20 -12.11 -0.78
CA CYS A 268 9.11 -12.54 0.60
C CYS A 268 10.47 -13.03 1.09
N LEU A 269 11.17 -13.80 0.24
CA LEU A 269 12.52 -14.26 0.52
C LEU A 269 13.51 -13.10 0.59
N SER A 270 13.37 -12.07 -0.25
CA SER A 270 14.22 -10.86 -0.20
C SER A 270 14.01 -10.06 1.07
N MET A 271 12.78 -9.95 1.53
CA MET A 271 12.46 -9.30 2.80
C MET A 271 12.98 -10.11 4.01
N LEU A 272 12.80 -11.43 4.03
CA LEU A 272 13.38 -12.30 5.07
C LEU A 272 14.91 -12.23 5.06
N ALA A 273 15.53 -12.18 3.88
CA ALA A 273 16.96 -11.95 3.74
C ALA A 273 17.38 -10.59 4.32
N GLY A 274 16.57 -9.54 4.15
CA GLY A 274 16.78 -8.23 4.78
C GLY A 274 16.76 -8.32 6.32
N VAL A 275 15.82 -9.08 6.90
CA VAL A 275 15.78 -9.34 8.35
C VAL A 275 17.04 -10.08 8.81
N LEU A 276 17.40 -11.17 8.12
CA LEU A 276 18.59 -11.96 8.45
C LEU A 276 19.87 -11.13 8.33
N LEU A 277 19.96 -10.28 7.32
CA LEU A 277 21.08 -9.37 7.11
C LEU A 277 21.17 -8.34 8.24
N GLN A 278 20.05 -7.72 8.64
CA GLN A 278 20.03 -6.81 9.78
C GLN A 278 20.46 -7.50 11.08
N LEU A 279 19.99 -8.73 11.32
CA LEU A 279 20.40 -9.52 12.49
C LEU A 279 21.89 -9.84 12.49
N LEU A 280 22.46 -10.17 11.34
CA LEU A 280 23.90 -10.41 11.18
C LEU A 280 24.70 -9.13 11.46
N LEU A 281 24.30 -8.00 10.88
CA LEU A 281 24.93 -6.70 11.11
C LEU A 281 24.87 -6.30 12.58
N ASN A 282 23.74 -6.51 13.25
CA ASN A 282 23.60 -6.27 14.68
C ASN A 282 24.58 -7.14 15.50
N ARG A 283 24.72 -8.42 15.17
CA ARG A 283 25.70 -9.33 15.83
C ARG A 283 27.15 -8.91 15.60
N MET A 284 27.44 -8.27 14.48
CA MET A 284 28.75 -7.72 14.15
C MET A 284 28.99 -6.31 14.74
N ASN A 285 28.06 -5.77 15.52
CA ASN A 285 28.05 -4.37 15.98
C ASN A 285 28.07 -3.34 14.84
N LEU A 286 27.61 -3.74 13.65
CA LEU A 286 27.48 -2.90 12.46
C LEU A 286 26.06 -2.35 12.26
N GLY A 287 25.09 -2.78 13.06
CA GLY A 287 23.69 -2.38 12.95
C GLY A 287 23.46 -0.87 12.98
N GLN A 288 24.22 -0.16 13.81
CA GLN A 288 24.18 1.31 13.92
C GLN A 288 24.60 2.05 12.64
N TYR A 289 25.23 1.36 11.68
CA TYR A 289 25.59 1.93 10.39
C TYR A 289 24.50 1.78 9.33
N VAL A 290 23.32 1.28 9.69
CA VAL A 290 22.16 1.16 8.79
C VAL A 290 21.09 2.16 9.21
N ASP A 291 21.02 3.28 8.52
CA ASP A 291 20.02 4.32 8.73
C ASP A 291 18.67 3.90 8.13
N LYS A 292 17.64 3.90 8.98
CA LYS A 292 16.27 3.53 8.58
C LYS A 292 15.69 4.49 7.55
N GLN A 293 15.98 5.78 7.66
CA GLN A 293 15.42 6.77 6.77
C GLN A 293 16.00 6.60 5.36
N VAL A 294 17.30 6.40 5.22
CA VAL A 294 17.96 6.15 3.92
C VAL A 294 17.39 4.90 3.26
N THR A 295 17.30 3.78 3.97
CA THR A 295 16.71 2.53 3.42
C THR A 295 15.25 2.72 3.02
N THR A 296 14.46 3.44 3.82
CA THR A 296 13.09 3.81 3.48
C THR A 296 13.02 4.72 2.24
N ARG A 297 13.97 5.64 2.04
CA ARG A 297 14.03 6.48 0.83
C ARG A 297 14.41 5.69 -0.42
N ILE A 298 15.28 4.69 -0.30
CA ILE A 298 15.55 3.75 -1.40
C ILE A 298 14.25 3.03 -1.79
N GLY A 299 13.52 2.47 -0.82
CA GLY A 299 12.23 1.82 -1.07
C GLY A 299 11.19 2.76 -1.68
N SER A 300 11.13 4.01 -1.20
CA SER A 300 10.23 5.04 -1.75
C SER A 300 10.56 5.36 -3.21
N CYS A 301 11.84 5.52 -3.54
CA CYS A 301 12.31 5.76 -4.91
C CYS A 301 11.94 4.59 -5.83
N VAL A 302 12.21 3.36 -5.41
CA VAL A 302 11.84 2.13 -6.13
C VAL A 302 10.33 2.07 -6.36
N THR A 303 9.53 2.48 -5.37
CA THR A 303 8.07 2.52 -5.46
C THR A 303 7.60 3.50 -6.55
N ASP A 304 8.18 4.69 -6.66
CA ASP A 304 7.78 5.66 -7.68
C ASP A 304 8.00 5.15 -9.12
N PHE A 305 9.13 4.49 -9.37
CA PHE A 305 9.38 3.82 -10.65
C PHE A 305 8.43 2.63 -10.86
N MET A 306 8.21 1.81 -9.82
CA MET A 306 7.32 0.65 -9.88
C MET A 306 5.89 1.04 -10.23
N VAL A 307 5.35 2.08 -9.59
CA VAL A 307 4.02 2.63 -9.88
C VAL A 307 3.94 3.13 -11.31
N CYS A 308 4.93 3.91 -11.76
CA CYS A 308 4.93 4.45 -13.12
C CYS A 308 4.97 3.34 -14.18
N PHE A 309 5.86 2.35 -14.04
CA PHE A 309 5.91 1.19 -14.93
C PHE A 309 4.63 0.35 -14.84
N GLY A 310 4.09 0.18 -13.65
CA GLY A 310 2.85 -0.57 -13.42
C GLY A 310 1.70 0.03 -14.22
N ILE A 311 1.46 1.33 -14.07
CA ILE A 311 0.41 2.01 -14.82
C ILE A 311 0.74 2.03 -16.33
N ALA A 312 1.96 2.42 -16.72
CA ALA A 312 2.34 2.52 -18.13
C ALA A 312 2.23 1.18 -18.89
N SER A 313 2.27 0.05 -18.19
CA SER A 313 2.13 -1.29 -18.77
C SER A 313 0.70 -1.87 -18.73
N ILE A 314 -0.30 -1.12 -18.25
CA ILE A 314 -1.71 -1.53 -18.27
C ILE A 314 -2.17 -1.71 -19.72
N LYS A 315 -2.72 -2.90 -20.01
CA LYS A 315 -3.35 -3.20 -21.31
C LYS A 315 -4.81 -2.78 -21.28
N ILE A 316 -5.16 -1.74 -22.06
CA ILE A 316 -6.51 -1.17 -22.06
C ILE A 316 -7.56 -2.18 -22.55
N SER A 317 -7.20 -3.04 -23.49
CA SER A 317 -8.09 -4.12 -23.97
C SER A 317 -8.52 -5.08 -22.86
N ILE A 318 -7.60 -5.40 -21.95
CA ILE A 318 -7.87 -6.28 -20.79
C ILE A 318 -8.77 -5.58 -19.78
N VAL A 319 -8.53 -4.29 -19.53
CA VAL A 319 -9.40 -3.49 -18.66
C VAL A 319 -10.82 -3.41 -19.22
N ALA A 320 -10.96 -3.21 -20.53
CA ALA A 320 -12.25 -3.20 -21.20
C ALA A 320 -12.95 -4.57 -21.13
N GLN A 321 -12.21 -5.66 -21.33
CA GLN A 321 -12.73 -7.02 -21.22
C GLN A 321 -13.27 -7.32 -19.81
N TYR A 322 -12.58 -6.87 -18.77
CA TYR A 322 -12.98 -7.10 -17.38
C TYR A 322 -13.74 -5.93 -16.75
N ALA A 323 -14.27 -4.99 -17.53
CA ALA A 323 -14.87 -3.76 -17.02
C ALA A 323 -15.98 -4.01 -15.98
N VAL A 324 -16.91 -4.94 -16.27
CA VAL A 324 -18.02 -5.25 -15.36
C VAL A 324 -17.52 -5.90 -14.05
N PRO A 325 -16.71 -6.99 -14.08
CA PRO A 325 -16.11 -7.55 -12.86
C PRO A 325 -15.31 -6.53 -12.04
N LEU A 326 -14.53 -5.67 -12.69
CA LEU A 326 -13.76 -4.61 -12.02
C LEU A 326 -14.67 -3.60 -11.30
N ILE A 327 -15.73 -3.14 -11.95
CA ILE A 327 -16.71 -2.22 -11.35
C ILE A 327 -17.38 -2.87 -10.14
N LEU A 328 -17.75 -4.16 -10.22
CA LEU A 328 -18.34 -4.88 -9.10
C LEU A 328 -17.38 -4.97 -7.90
N LEU A 329 -16.09 -5.25 -8.14
CA LEU A 329 -15.08 -5.21 -7.07
C LEU A 329 -14.91 -3.81 -6.49
N CYS A 330 -14.91 -2.76 -7.31
CA CYS A 330 -14.82 -1.38 -6.83
C CYS A 330 -16.01 -1.01 -5.94
N ILE A 331 -17.23 -1.41 -6.31
CA ILE A 331 -18.43 -1.21 -5.49
C ILE A 331 -18.29 -1.98 -4.17
N LEU A 332 -17.89 -3.25 -4.22
CA LEU A 332 -17.68 -4.07 -3.03
C LEU A 332 -16.67 -3.42 -2.08
N GLY A 333 -15.50 -3.02 -2.60
CA GLY A 333 -14.45 -2.37 -1.83
C GLY A 333 -14.94 -1.07 -1.20
N PHE A 334 -15.63 -0.23 -1.97
CA PHE A 334 -16.13 1.06 -1.50
C PHE A 334 -17.15 0.88 -0.37
N VAL A 335 -18.09 -0.04 -0.54
CA VAL A 335 -19.11 -0.37 0.46
C VAL A 335 -18.48 -0.99 1.71
N TRP A 336 -17.54 -1.93 1.54
CA TRP A 336 -16.84 -2.58 2.63
C TRP A 336 -16.06 -1.56 3.47
N CYS A 337 -15.12 -0.84 2.86
CA CYS A 337 -14.30 0.16 3.55
C CYS A 337 -15.16 1.30 4.13
N GLY A 338 -16.25 1.68 3.46
CA GLY A 338 -17.18 2.72 3.91
C GLY A 338 -17.99 2.25 5.13
N GLY A 339 -18.37 0.97 5.14
CA GLY A 339 -18.95 0.31 6.31
C GLY A 339 -18.00 0.34 7.50
N PHE A 340 -16.72 0.03 7.30
CA PHE A 340 -15.72 0.14 8.36
C PHE A 340 -15.65 1.57 8.92
N LEU A 341 -15.55 2.57 8.06
CA LEU A 341 -15.53 3.98 8.47
C LEU A 341 -16.77 4.38 9.29
N TRP A 342 -17.97 4.15 8.75
CA TRP A 342 -19.21 4.73 9.30
C TRP A 342 -19.92 3.85 10.33
N PHE A 343 -19.72 2.53 10.28
CA PHE A 343 -20.33 1.60 11.21
C PHE A 343 -19.36 1.18 12.31
N LEU A 344 -18.17 0.70 11.94
CA LEU A 344 -17.22 0.16 12.89
C LEU A 344 -16.41 1.25 13.60
N GLY A 345 -16.01 2.30 12.88
CA GLY A 345 -15.25 3.44 13.39
C GLY A 345 -15.81 4.03 14.69
N PRO A 346 -17.08 4.49 14.71
CA PRO A 346 -17.65 5.06 15.93
C PRO A 346 -17.84 4.04 17.06
N ARG A 347 -17.78 2.73 16.78
CA ARG A 347 -17.94 1.68 17.79
C ARG A 347 -16.62 1.17 18.34
N MET A 348 -15.51 1.28 17.60
CA MET A 348 -14.23 0.71 18.02
C MET A 348 -13.24 1.71 18.60
N PHE A 349 -13.19 2.94 18.08
CA PHE A 349 -12.17 3.89 18.51
C PHE A 349 -12.54 4.57 19.82
N HIS A 350 -11.62 4.60 20.79
CA HIS A 350 -11.90 5.20 22.09
C HIS A 350 -11.99 6.75 22.06
N ASN A 351 -11.29 7.40 21.12
CA ASN A 351 -11.35 8.85 20.88
C ASN A 351 -11.09 9.16 19.40
N TYR A 352 -11.39 10.40 18.98
CA TYR A 352 -11.15 10.94 17.64
C TYR A 352 -11.54 9.95 16.54
N TRP A 353 -12.71 9.32 16.71
CA TRP A 353 -13.07 8.12 15.97
C TRP A 353 -13.11 8.36 14.47
N PHE A 354 -13.54 9.55 14.05
CA PHE A 354 -13.65 9.90 12.65
C PHE A 354 -12.27 10.15 12.04
N GLU A 355 -11.39 10.87 12.74
CA GLU A 355 -10.01 11.10 12.31
C GLU A 355 -9.24 9.79 12.12
N ARG A 356 -9.35 8.88 13.10
CA ARG A 356 -8.73 7.54 13.03
C ARG A 356 -9.35 6.67 11.94
N ALA A 357 -10.68 6.59 11.88
CA ALA A 357 -11.35 5.76 10.89
C ALA A 357 -11.15 6.29 9.46
N LEU A 358 -11.07 7.60 9.27
CA LEU A 358 -10.81 8.22 7.96
C LEU A 358 -9.37 7.94 7.51
N PHE A 359 -8.40 8.01 8.42
CA PHE A 359 -7.04 7.59 8.12
C PHE A 359 -7.03 6.13 7.64
N CYS A 360 -7.70 5.23 8.37
CA CYS A 360 -7.78 3.82 7.99
C CYS A 360 -8.57 3.60 6.68
N TRP A 361 -9.58 4.42 6.37
CA TRP A 361 -10.25 4.42 5.06
C TRP A 361 -9.23 4.70 3.95
N GLY A 362 -8.44 5.77 4.09
CA GLY A 362 -7.43 6.13 3.09
C GLY A 362 -6.36 5.05 2.91
N TRP A 363 -5.97 4.38 4.00
CA TRP A 363 -5.07 3.22 3.95
C TRP A 363 -5.72 2.02 3.24
N ALA A 364 -6.88 1.54 3.71
CA ALA A 364 -7.55 0.34 3.20
C ALA A 364 -8.09 0.46 1.75
N THR A 365 -8.22 1.69 1.25
CA THR A 365 -8.60 1.95 -0.14
C THR A 365 -7.40 2.31 -1.02
N GLY A 366 -6.23 2.57 -0.47
CA GLY A 366 -5.05 2.92 -1.26
C GLY A 366 -3.75 2.61 -0.54
N VAL A 367 -3.21 3.58 0.18
CA VAL A 367 -1.96 3.40 0.93
C VAL A 367 -1.94 4.36 2.12
N VAL A 368 -1.01 4.15 3.05
CA VAL A 368 -0.78 5.04 4.20
C VAL A 368 -0.69 6.51 3.77
N ALA A 369 -0.05 6.82 2.63
CA ALA A 369 0.05 8.18 2.13
C ALA A 369 -1.33 8.82 1.87
N THR A 370 -2.29 8.09 1.29
CA THR A 370 -3.67 8.55 1.10
C THR A 370 -4.35 8.83 2.44
N GLY A 371 -4.17 7.95 3.42
CA GLY A 371 -4.64 8.15 4.79
C GLY A 371 -4.09 9.43 5.43
N VAL A 372 -2.78 9.66 5.31
CA VAL A 372 -2.12 10.88 5.81
C VAL A 372 -2.65 12.13 5.10
N THR A 373 -2.84 12.09 3.79
CA THR A 373 -3.39 13.23 3.02
C THR A 373 -4.78 13.60 3.52
N LEU A 374 -5.67 12.62 3.70
CA LEU A 374 -7.03 12.85 4.21
C LEU A 374 -7.02 13.34 5.66
N LEU A 375 -6.19 12.72 6.51
CA LEU A 375 -6.07 13.10 7.91
C LEU A 375 -5.64 14.56 8.06
N ARG A 376 -4.66 15.03 7.27
CA ARG A 376 -4.22 16.44 7.28
C ARG A 376 -5.30 17.46 6.92
N ILE A 377 -6.38 17.05 6.26
CA ILE A 377 -7.52 17.93 5.94
C ILE A 377 -8.37 18.19 7.19
N ILE A 378 -8.48 17.19 8.08
CA ILE A 378 -9.35 17.26 9.26
C ILE A 378 -8.60 17.36 10.58
N ASP A 379 -7.31 17.09 10.58
CA ASP A 379 -6.37 17.22 11.69
C ASP A 379 -4.98 17.65 11.16
N PRO A 380 -4.81 18.93 10.77
CA PRO A 380 -3.57 19.41 10.14
C PRO A 380 -2.32 19.30 11.01
N GLU A 381 -2.51 19.42 12.33
CA GLU A 381 -1.46 19.42 13.35
C GLU A 381 -1.24 18.03 13.99
N PHE A 382 -1.93 17.00 13.50
CA PHE A 382 -1.89 15.62 14.03
C PHE A 382 -2.19 15.50 15.54
N ARG A 383 -3.11 16.32 16.05
CA ARG A 383 -3.49 16.35 17.47
C ARG A 383 -4.27 15.11 17.92
N SER A 384 -4.94 14.43 16.99
CA SER A 384 -5.66 13.17 17.25
C SER A 384 -4.75 12.00 17.65
N LYS A 385 -3.44 12.12 17.38
CA LYS A 385 -2.44 11.04 17.46
C LYS A 385 -2.75 9.83 16.56
N ALA A 386 -3.73 9.90 15.66
CA ALA A 386 -4.13 8.79 14.80
C ALA A 386 -2.94 8.20 14.02
N LEU A 387 -2.07 9.06 13.47
CA LEU A 387 -0.87 8.62 12.74
C LEU A 387 0.19 7.99 13.64
N GLN A 388 0.36 8.50 14.86
CA GLN A 388 1.32 7.97 15.83
C GLN A 388 0.88 6.58 16.29
N ASP A 389 -0.40 6.44 16.64
CA ASP A 389 -0.97 5.20 17.12
C ASP A 389 -1.00 4.13 16.04
N TYR A 390 -1.32 4.51 14.80
CA TYR A 390 -1.18 3.63 13.66
C TYR A 390 0.27 3.20 13.46
N GLY A 391 1.25 4.11 13.55
CA GLY A 391 2.66 3.78 13.42
C GLY A 391 3.12 2.72 14.44
N LEU A 392 2.65 2.82 15.69
CA LEU A 392 2.92 1.82 16.72
C LEU A 392 2.22 0.48 16.42
N ALA A 393 0.95 0.50 16.02
CA ALA A 393 0.21 -0.69 15.61
C ALA A 393 0.83 -1.36 14.37
N TYR A 394 1.39 -0.56 13.46
CA TYR A 394 1.91 -1.00 12.17
C TYR A 394 3.06 -1.98 12.30
N ILE A 395 3.84 -1.91 13.39
CA ILE A 395 4.94 -2.85 13.67
C ILE A 395 4.42 -4.31 13.64
N PHE A 396 3.23 -4.56 14.18
CA PHE A 396 2.62 -5.89 14.22
C PHE A 396 1.75 -6.17 12.98
N ILE A 397 1.05 -5.15 12.48
CA ILE A 397 0.28 -5.24 11.22
C ILE A 397 1.21 -5.71 10.10
N ALA A 398 2.40 -5.11 9.97
CA ALA A 398 3.40 -5.48 8.97
C ALA A 398 3.79 -6.96 9.04
N VAL A 399 3.85 -7.57 10.23
CA VAL A 399 4.12 -9.01 10.36
C VAL A 399 2.97 -9.85 9.81
N VAL A 400 1.72 -9.45 10.07
CA VAL A 400 0.53 -10.15 9.55
C VAL A 400 0.40 -9.97 8.04
N GLU A 401 0.58 -8.75 7.56
CA GLU A 401 0.62 -8.36 6.14
C GLU A 401 1.56 -9.26 5.34
N ILE A 402 2.74 -9.57 5.90
CA ILE A 402 3.71 -10.48 5.28
C ILE A 402 3.09 -11.84 5.01
N PHE A 403 2.48 -12.47 6.01
CA PHE A 403 1.86 -13.78 5.81
C PHE A 403 0.69 -13.69 4.84
N LEU A 404 -0.10 -12.63 4.94
CA LEU A 404 -1.26 -12.40 4.09
C LEU A 404 -0.87 -12.29 2.61
N VAL A 405 0.10 -11.44 2.28
CA VAL A 405 0.60 -11.22 0.91
C VAL A 405 1.37 -12.42 0.37
N SER A 406 2.10 -13.13 1.23
CA SER A 406 2.93 -14.27 0.81
C SER A 406 2.13 -15.53 0.54
N LEU A 407 1.18 -15.86 1.44
CA LEU A 407 0.53 -17.16 1.47
C LEU A 407 -0.82 -17.16 0.72
N THR A 408 -1.59 -16.07 0.81
CA THR A 408 -2.92 -15.99 0.19
C THR A 408 -2.89 -16.24 -1.32
N PRO A 409 -2.05 -15.57 -2.14
CA PRO A 409 -2.00 -15.87 -3.58
C PRO A 409 -1.60 -17.31 -3.90
N VAL A 410 -0.75 -17.93 -3.09
CA VAL A 410 -0.33 -19.33 -3.28
C VAL A 410 -1.50 -20.27 -3.04
N PHE A 411 -2.20 -20.14 -1.91
CA PHE A 411 -3.36 -21.00 -1.62
C PHE A 411 -4.51 -20.79 -2.59
N VAL A 412 -4.83 -19.53 -2.91
CA VAL A 412 -5.87 -19.19 -3.87
C VAL A 412 -5.49 -19.70 -5.26
N GLY A 413 -4.24 -19.51 -5.70
CA GLY A 413 -3.75 -19.99 -7.00
C GLY A 413 -3.71 -21.52 -7.12
N LEU A 414 -3.56 -22.24 -6.01
CA LEU A 414 -3.70 -23.70 -5.94
C LEU A 414 -5.17 -24.17 -5.97
N GLY A 415 -6.14 -23.25 -5.96
CA GLY A 415 -7.57 -23.55 -6.01
C GLY A 415 -8.28 -23.59 -4.65
N TYR A 416 -7.57 -23.38 -3.52
CA TYR A 416 -8.16 -23.40 -2.17
C TYR A 416 -8.88 -22.10 -1.80
N VAL A 417 -9.72 -21.60 -2.71
CA VAL A 417 -10.37 -20.28 -2.57
C VAL A 417 -11.35 -20.26 -1.38
N GLY A 418 -12.15 -21.32 -1.21
CA GLY A 418 -13.16 -21.41 -0.15
C GLY A 418 -12.55 -21.53 1.24
N GLU A 419 -11.53 -22.38 1.38
CA GLU A 419 -10.79 -22.59 2.61
C GLU A 419 -10.07 -21.31 3.03
N THR A 420 -9.41 -20.65 2.08
CA THR A 420 -8.71 -19.38 2.34
C THR A 420 -9.71 -18.30 2.76
N ALA A 421 -10.85 -18.17 2.07
CA ALA A 421 -11.90 -17.23 2.46
C ALA A 421 -12.43 -17.50 3.87
N ALA A 422 -12.71 -18.76 4.20
CA ALA A 422 -13.21 -19.17 5.51
C ALA A 422 -12.21 -18.86 6.63
N VAL A 423 -10.92 -19.14 6.43
CA VAL A 423 -9.87 -18.82 7.40
C VAL A 423 -9.78 -17.31 7.62
N LEU A 424 -9.70 -16.53 6.55
CA LEU A 424 -9.56 -15.07 6.67
C LEU A 424 -10.77 -14.41 7.33
N ILE A 425 -12.00 -14.82 6.94
CA ILE A 425 -13.22 -14.35 7.59
C ILE A 425 -13.26 -14.80 9.05
N GLY A 426 -12.91 -16.05 9.33
CA GLY A 426 -12.87 -16.59 10.69
C GLY A 426 -11.89 -15.83 11.58
N VAL A 427 -10.69 -15.52 11.09
CA VAL A 427 -9.69 -14.71 11.82
C VAL A 427 -10.20 -13.28 12.03
N SER A 428 -10.77 -12.64 11.01
CA SER A 428 -11.34 -11.29 11.13
C SER A 428 -12.47 -11.24 12.17
N LEU A 429 -13.39 -12.21 12.16
CA LEU A 429 -14.45 -12.35 13.15
C LEU A 429 -13.92 -12.66 14.55
N PHE A 430 -12.88 -13.49 14.65
CA PHE A 430 -12.24 -13.79 15.92
C PHE A 430 -11.62 -12.55 16.55
N ILE A 431 -10.86 -11.76 15.78
CA ILE A 431 -10.29 -10.48 16.23
C ILE A 431 -11.43 -9.54 16.65
N PHE A 432 -12.49 -9.43 15.85
CA PHE A 432 -13.66 -8.62 16.18
C PHE A 432 -14.30 -9.00 17.53
N VAL A 433 -14.51 -10.29 17.78
CA VAL A 433 -15.05 -10.79 19.07
C VAL A 433 -14.09 -10.49 20.22
N LEU A 434 -12.78 -10.65 20.01
CA LEU A 434 -11.78 -10.29 21.02
C LEU A 434 -11.79 -8.78 21.31
N SER A 435 -11.97 -7.93 20.31
CA SER A 435 -12.06 -6.48 20.51
C SER A 435 -13.26 -6.10 21.37
N ILE A 436 -14.41 -6.75 21.17
CA ILE A 436 -15.59 -6.54 22.03
C ILE A 436 -15.29 -6.98 23.46
N LYS A 437 -14.67 -8.16 23.64
CA LYS A 437 -14.28 -8.66 24.98
C LYS A 437 -13.23 -7.78 25.67
N ALA A 438 -12.35 -7.14 24.90
CA ALA A 438 -11.35 -6.20 25.38
C ALA A 438 -11.95 -4.82 25.72
N GLY A 439 -13.25 -4.61 25.51
CA GLY A 439 -13.93 -3.35 25.84
C GLY A 439 -13.84 -2.28 24.75
N TYR A 440 -13.37 -2.61 23.54
CA TYR A 440 -13.31 -1.70 22.40
C TYR A 440 -14.66 -1.57 21.68
N TRP A 441 -15.77 -1.59 22.43
CA TRP A 441 -17.11 -1.44 21.89
C TRP A 441 -17.84 -0.31 22.59
N TYR A 442 -17.82 0.86 21.95
CA TYR A 442 -18.34 2.11 22.46
C TYR A 442 -19.74 2.41 21.91
N ASN A 443 -20.46 3.29 22.61
CA ASN A 443 -21.75 3.80 22.14
C ASN A 443 -21.57 4.45 20.76
N PRO A 444 -22.41 4.12 19.75
CA PRO A 444 -22.30 4.68 18.42
C PRO A 444 -22.67 6.16 18.32
N ASN A 445 -22.90 6.88 19.43
CA ASN A 445 -23.11 8.32 19.42
C ASN A 445 -21.94 9.02 18.72
N ARG A 446 -22.24 9.66 17.59
CA ARG A 446 -21.24 10.11 16.62
C ARG A 446 -20.67 11.49 16.95
N THR A 447 -21.40 12.28 17.72
CA THR A 447 -21.07 13.69 18.01
C THR A 447 -20.64 13.92 19.46
N GLU A 448 -20.97 13.01 20.37
CA GLU A 448 -20.60 13.09 21.79
C GLU A 448 -19.09 13.00 21.99
N LEU A 449 -18.56 13.87 22.86
CA LEU A 449 -17.14 13.92 23.18
C LEU A 449 -16.72 12.70 23.99
N ARG A 450 -15.63 12.06 23.57
CA ARG A 450 -15.07 10.90 24.25
C ARG A 450 -13.94 11.30 25.21
N PRO A 451 -13.60 10.45 26.19
CA PRO A 451 -12.44 10.72 27.06
C PRO A 451 -11.16 10.99 26.25
N GLY A 452 -10.47 12.08 26.58
CA GLY A 452 -9.27 12.53 25.85
C GLY A 452 -9.56 13.36 24.60
N GLU A 453 -10.83 13.55 24.24
CA GLU A 453 -11.23 14.58 23.27
C GLU A 453 -11.35 15.93 23.98
N GLU A 454 -10.58 16.92 23.53
CA GLU A 454 -10.72 18.28 24.05
C GLU A 454 -12.04 18.89 23.56
N LYS A 455 -12.78 19.57 24.45
CA LYS A 455 -13.76 20.57 24.03
C LYS A 455 -12.97 21.69 23.35
N ILE A 456 -12.85 21.64 22.04
CA ILE A 456 -12.38 22.79 21.29
C ILE A 456 -13.51 23.82 21.31
N ASN A 457 -13.49 24.69 22.33
CA ASN A 457 -14.15 25.97 22.25
C ASN A 457 -13.43 26.76 21.15
N MET A 458 -14.00 26.73 19.95
CA MET A 458 -13.69 27.68 18.87
C MET A 458 -14.96 28.44 18.51
#